data_AF-A0A7C3IX22-F1
#
_entry.id   AF-A0A7C3IX22-F1
#
_cell.length_a   1.000
_cell.length_b   1.000
_cell.length_c   1.000
_cell.angle_alpha   90.00
_cell.angle_beta   90.00
_cell.angle_gamma   90.00
#
_symmetry.space_group_name_H-M   'P 1'
#
loop_
_entity.id
_entity.type
_entity.pdbx_description
1 polymer ?
#
loop_
_entity_poly.entity_id
_entity_poly.type
_entity_poly.pdbx_seq_one_letter_code
_entity_poly.pdbx_strand_id
1 'polypeptide(L)'
;MKKNILILAILSLALTSLTYSQNDIQSWQAKINQITQKQFSDLTNEDIAYLKSVSNINKLTYGERFQKIVEDKKSDVAKFLSEYQNWVEQKEKEKQLSTELGEEKERTKEQQSIIEAQIDTIAVKESIIAALTTQIEKMRSEIKKLKSVNEKIKSEQKSLQSVLDDNISLVRRLRSLISRNDELAANSPADMKADLENTECDLAELLKSNYLLTIDRLKADRTTLDSLQKYYREKKTYPSQIEKYITDGEELANRFSASNVECVRRNSEQILLAISDIRSLMEAQECGFFCKIGKFFSENTLVSIIILLAVLFLIILLIVRSGRKKV
;
A
#
# COMPACT_ATOMS: atom_id res chain seq x y z
N MET A 1 -11.32 101.48 -83.66
CA MET A 1 -11.39 99.99 -83.63
C MET A 1 -10.46 99.39 -82.57
N LYS A 2 -10.61 99.72 -81.28
CA LYS A 2 -9.81 99.10 -80.18
C LYS A 2 -10.63 98.64 -78.96
N LYS A 3 -11.95 98.90 -78.93
CA LYS A 3 -12.84 98.47 -77.82
C LYS A 3 -13.57 97.14 -78.06
N ASN A 4 -13.66 96.66 -79.31
CA ASN A 4 -14.37 95.41 -79.63
C ASN A 4 -13.51 94.15 -79.55
N ILE A 5 -12.19 94.27 -79.46
CA ILE A 5 -11.28 93.10 -79.34
C ILE A 5 -11.12 92.67 -77.87
N LEU A 6 -11.29 93.59 -76.92
CA LEU A 6 -11.16 93.28 -75.50
C LEU A 6 -12.37 92.51 -74.95
N ILE A 7 -13.57 92.76 -75.46
CA ILE A 7 -14.80 92.09 -74.99
C ILE A 7 -14.88 90.64 -75.52
N LEU A 8 -14.34 90.36 -76.71
CA LEU A 8 -14.23 89.00 -77.23
C LEU A 8 -13.12 88.19 -76.54
N ALA A 9 -12.04 88.83 -76.09
CA ALA A 9 -10.99 88.15 -75.32
C ALA A 9 -11.42 87.81 -73.88
N ILE A 10 -12.30 88.62 -73.27
CA ILE A 10 -12.81 88.37 -71.91
C ILE A 10 -13.95 87.33 -71.93
N LEU A 11 -14.73 87.20 -73.01
CA LEU A 11 -15.68 86.09 -73.16
C LEU A 11 -15.01 84.74 -73.43
N SER A 12 -13.80 84.71 -74.02
CA SER A 12 -13.04 83.47 -74.23
C SER A 12 -12.24 83.02 -73.01
N LEU A 13 -11.97 83.90 -72.04
CA LEU A 13 -11.25 83.55 -70.80
C LEU A 13 -12.16 83.21 -69.61
N ALA A 14 -13.49 83.34 -69.74
CA ALA A 14 -14.44 82.94 -68.70
C ALA A 14 -15.02 81.52 -68.89
N LEU A 15 -14.59 80.77 -69.91
CA LEU A 15 -15.08 79.43 -70.25
C LEU A 15 -14.02 78.33 -70.20
N THR A 16 -12.86 78.60 -69.58
CA THR A 16 -12.01 77.54 -69.05
C THR A 16 -12.48 77.15 -67.64
N SER A 17 -13.79 76.95 -67.45
CA SER A 17 -14.22 75.90 -66.53
C SER A 17 -13.52 74.63 -67.01
N LEU A 18 -12.72 73.99 -66.16
CA LEU A 18 -12.20 72.64 -66.40
C LEU A 18 -13.36 71.76 -66.85
N THR A 19 -13.54 71.63 -68.16
CA THR A 19 -14.58 70.79 -68.75
C THR A 19 -14.00 69.40 -68.73
N TYR A 20 -14.21 68.70 -67.62
CA TYR A 20 -13.92 67.28 -67.57
C TYR A 20 -14.59 66.61 -68.77
N SER A 21 -13.75 65.90 -69.53
CA SER A 21 -14.16 65.22 -70.75
C SER A 21 -15.03 64.00 -70.39
N GLN A 22 -15.82 63.54 -71.34
CA GLN A 22 -16.57 62.29 -71.19
C GLN A 22 -15.63 61.10 -70.90
N ASN A 23 -14.37 61.19 -71.35
CA ASN A 23 -13.34 60.17 -71.10
C ASN A 23 -12.92 60.14 -69.63
N ASP A 24 -12.91 61.28 -68.93
CA ASP A 24 -12.47 61.35 -67.52
C ASP A 24 -13.46 60.64 -66.59
N ILE A 25 -14.76 60.84 -66.82
CA ILE A 25 -15.79 60.14 -66.04
C ILE A 25 -15.85 58.64 -66.37
N GLN A 26 -15.64 58.25 -67.63
CA GLN A 26 -15.59 56.84 -68.01
C GLN A 26 -14.38 56.12 -67.42
N SER A 27 -13.20 56.76 -67.44
CA SER A 27 -11.98 56.24 -66.80
C SER A 27 -12.15 56.08 -65.28
N TRP A 28 -12.77 57.08 -64.64
CA TRP A 28 -13.11 57.04 -63.22
C TRP A 28 -14.08 55.88 -62.88
N GLN A 29 -15.16 55.72 -63.65
CA GLN A 29 -16.09 54.61 -63.48
C GLN A 29 -15.44 53.24 -63.73
N ALA A 30 -14.59 53.13 -64.74
CA ALA A 30 -13.88 51.90 -65.07
C ALA A 30 -12.96 51.47 -63.92
N LYS A 31 -12.25 52.42 -63.31
CA LYS A 31 -11.40 52.16 -62.15
C LYS A 31 -12.21 51.74 -60.92
N ILE A 32 -13.34 52.38 -60.64
CA ILE A 32 -14.25 51.94 -59.56
C ILE A 32 -14.70 50.50 -59.80
N ASN A 33 -15.22 50.20 -61.00
CA ASN A 33 -15.72 48.87 -61.33
C ASN A 33 -14.61 47.80 -61.29
N GLN A 34 -13.40 48.12 -61.73
CA GLN A 34 -12.26 47.22 -61.65
C GLN A 34 -11.95 46.84 -60.20
N ILE A 35 -12.03 47.80 -59.28
CA ILE A 35 -11.74 47.57 -57.87
C ILE A 35 -12.90 46.82 -57.21
N THR A 36 -14.15 47.20 -57.46
CA THR A 36 -15.33 46.57 -56.83
C THR A 36 -15.62 45.16 -57.35
N GLN A 37 -14.96 44.73 -58.43
CA GLN A 37 -15.01 43.35 -58.93
C GLN A 37 -13.98 42.42 -58.29
N LYS A 38 -13.00 42.95 -57.54
CA LYS A 38 -12.00 42.12 -56.84
C LYS A 38 -12.65 41.39 -55.66
N GLN A 39 -12.12 40.21 -55.33
CA GLN A 39 -12.42 39.58 -54.04
C GLN A 39 -11.90 40.47 -52.91
N PHE A 40 -12.59 40.46 -51.76
CA PHE A 40 -12.16 41.28 -50.61
C PHE A 40 -10.75 40.94 -50.10
N SER A 41 -10.30 39.69 -50.26
CA SER A 41 -8.94 39.24 -49.95
C SER A 41 -7.86 39.89 -50.82
N ASP A 42 -8.21 40.35 -52.00
CA ASP A 42 -7.28 40.79 -53.04
C ASP A 42 -7.22 42.33 -53.13
N LEU A 43 -8.01 43.03 -52.31
CA LEU A 43 -8.01 44.48 -52.22
C LEU A 43 -6.75 44.98 -51.53
N THR A 44 -6.09 45.93 -52.17
CA THR A 44 -4.92 46.60 -51.61
C THR A 44 -5.31 47.82 -50.78
N ASN A 45 -4.40 48.32 -49.95
CA ASN A 45 -4.60 49.58 -49.22
C ASN A 45 -4.84 50.76 -50.18
N GLU A 46 -4.24 50.73 -51.37
CA GLU A 46 -4.43 51.73 -52.42
C GLU A 46 -5.84 51.68 -53.03
N ASP A 47 -6.36 50.48 -53.26
CA ASP A 47 -7.74 50.28 -53.73
C ASP A 47 -8.75 50.86 -52.72
N ILE A 48 -8.58 50.55 -51.43
CA ILE A 48 -9.44 51.06 -50.35
C ILE A 48 -9.32 52.57 -50.20
N ALA A 49 -8.10 53.13 -50.26
CA ALA A 49 -7.88 54.57 -50.20
C ALA A 49 -8.55 55.29 -51.37
N TYR A 50 -8.46 54.72 -52.59
CA TYR A 50 -9.14 55.24 -53.76
C TYR A 50 -10.66 55.21 -53.59
N LEU A 51 -11.25 54.10 -53.15
CA LEU A 51 -12.70 54.00 -52.91
C LEU A 51 -13.19 54.98 -51.83
N LYS A 52 -12.42 55.19 -50.76
CA LYS A 52 -12.71 56.23 -49.74
C LYS A 52 -12.66 57.65 -50.33
N SER A 53 -11.74 57.92 -51.25
CA SER A 53 -11.73 59.20 -51.96
C SER A 53 -12.98 59.38 -52.84
N VAL A 54 -13.47 58.29 -53.45
CA VAL A 54 -14.68 58.27 -54.27
C VAL A 54 -15.91 58.57 -53.41
N SER A 55 -16.05 57.98 -52.21
CA SER A 55 -17.19 58.27 -51.33
C SER A 55 -17.26 59.73 -50.87
N ASN A 56 -16.12 60.45 -50.89
CA ASN A 56 -16.01 61.84 -50.45
C ASN A 56 -15.95 62.86 -51.59
N ILE A 57 -15.99 62.41 -52.85
CA ILE A 57 -15.90 63.30 -54.01
C ILE A 57 -17.09 64.27 -54.04
N ASN A 58 -16.86 65.51 -54.48
CA ASN A 58 -17.95 66.46 -54.67
C ASN A 58 -18.84 66.00 -55.83
N LYS A 59 -20.16 66.00 -55.65
CA LYS A 59 -21.12 65.58 -56.68
C LYS A 59 -21.04 66.41 -57.97
N LEU A 60 -20.51 67.63 -57.89
CA LEU A 60 -20.30 68.53 -59.02
C LEU A 60 -18.89 68.43 -59.61
N THR A 61 -18.01 67.54 -59.15
CA THR A 61 -16.61 67.44 -59.62
C THR A 61 -16.50 67.30 -61.13
N TYR A 62 -17.42 66.57 -61.78
CA TYR A 62 -17.45 66.38 -63.24
C TYR A 62 -18.50 67.26 -63.95
N GLY A 63 -19.12 68.21 -63.24
CA GLY A 63 -20.19 69.08 -63.73
C GLY A 63 -21.60 68.54 -63.50
N GLU A 64 -22.60 69.43 -63.55
CA GLU A 64 -24.02 69.12 -63.25
C GLU A 64 -24.60 67.98 -64.09
N ARG A 65 -24.22 67.92 -65.38
CA ARG A 65 -24.67 66.87 -66.31
C ARG A 65 -24.38 65.44 -65.83
N PHE A 66 -23.39 65.26 -64.96
CA PHE A 66 -22.95 63.96 -64.46
C PHE A 66 -23.22 63.76 -62.97
N GLN A 67 -23.90 64.71 -62.30
CA GLN A 67 -24.15 64.65 -60.86
C GLN A 67 -24.78 63.33 -60.43
N LYS A 68 -25.79 62.86 -61.17
CA LYS A 68 -26.49 61.61 -60.86
C LYS A 68 -25.55 60.39 -60.91
N ILE A 69 -24.70 60.32 -61.94
CA ILE A 69 -23.71 59.23 -62.08
C ILE A 69 -22.73 59.23 -60.89
N VAL A 70 -22.29 60.41 -60.46
CA VAL A 70 -21.39 60.55 -59.31
C VAL A 70 -22.11 60.13 -58.03
N GLU A 71 -23.34 60.56 -57.79
CA GLU A 71 -24.13 60.17 -56.61
C GLU A 71 -24.40 58.66 -56.57
N ASP A 72 -24.79 58.06 -57.70
CA ASP A 72 -25.02 56.61 -57.80
C ASP A 72 -23.74 55.84 -57.46
N LYS A 73 -22.60 56.22 -58.05
CA LYS A 73 -21.31 55.57 -57.77
C LYS A 73 -20.81 55.81 -56.35
N LYS A 74 -21.08 56.97 -55.75
CA LYS A 74 -20.82 57.20 -54.33
C LYS A 74 -21.60 56.24 -53.45
N SER A 75 -22.87 56.01 -53.77
CA SER A 75 -23.73 55.08 -53.03
C SER A 75 -23.23 53.63 -53.16
N ASP A 76 -22.92 53.19 -54.38
CA ASP A 76 -22.36 51.86 -54.66
C ASP A 76 -21.06 51.63 -53.85
N VAL A 77 -20.16 52.61 -53.87
CA VAL A 77 -18.87 52.52 -53.17
C VAL A 77 -19.04 52.56 -51.66
N ALA A 78 -19.98 53.37 -51.14
CA ALA A 78 -20.28 53.39 -49.71
C ALA A 78 -20.79 52.02 -49.23
N LYS A 79 -21.67 51.38 -50.02
CA LYS A 79 -22.15 50.02 -49.74
C LYS A 79 -21.01 49.00 -49.77
N PHE A 80 -20.19 49.02 -50.83
CA PHE A 80 -19.04 48.11 -50.96
C PHE A 80 -18.03 48.26 -49.81
N LEU A 81 -17.72 49.49 -49.41
CA LEU A 81 -16.82 49.76 -48.27
C LEU A 81 -17.38 49.25 -46.94
N SER A 82 -18.71 49.34 -46.74
CA SER A 82 -19.37 48.77 -45.56
C SER A 82 -19.31 47.24 -45.54
N GLU A 83 -19.55 46.59 -46.68
CA GLU A 83 -19.43 45.13 -46.81
C GLU A 83 -17.98 44.65 -46.59
N TYR A 84 -17.01 45.39 -47.12
CA TYR A 84 -15.59 45.14 -46.87
C TYR A 84 -15.22 45.27 -45.38
N GLN A 85 -15.69 46.32 -44.70
CA GLN A 85 -15.47 46.48 -43.26
C GLN A 85 -16.05 45.31 -42.45
N ASN A 86 -17.29 44.91 -42.75
CA ASN A 86 -17.91 43.75 -42.11
C ASN A 86 -17.10 42.46 -42.35
N TRP A 87 -16.58 42.26 -43.57
CA TRP A 87 -15.73 41.11 -43.88
C TRP A 87 -14.41 41.11 -43.09
N VAL A 88 -13.74 42.27 -42.98
CA VAL A 88 -12.51 42.41 -42.17
C VAL A 88 -12.80 42.06 -40.70
N GLU A 89 -13.88 42.59 -40.13
CA GLU A 89 -14.27 42.29 -38.75
C GLU A 89 -14.56 40.81 -38.52
N GLN A 90 -15.23 40.15 -39.46
CA GLN A 90 -15.51 38.71 -39.39
C GLN A 90 -14.22 37.89 -39.46
N LYS A 91 -13.29 38.26 -40.34
CA LYS A 91 -11.99 37.58 -40.46
C LYS A 91 -11.16 37.70 -39.18
N GLU A 92 -11.18 38.85 -38.53
CA GLU A 92 -10.49 39.04 -37.26
C GLU A 92 -11.14 38.22 -36.14
N LYS A 93 -12.48 38.17 -36.07
CA LYS A 93 -13.21 37.31 -35.13
C LYS A 93 -12.91 35.82 -35.34
N GLU A 94 -12.86 35.36 -36.58
CA GLU A 94 -12.53 33.98 -36.91
C GLU A 94 -11.12 33.62 -36.43
N LYS A 95 -10.15 34.52 -36.62
CA LYS A 95 -8.77 34.34 -36.15
C LYS A 95 -8.67 34.30 -34.63
N GLN A 96 -9.43 35.15 -33.93
CA GLN A 96 -9.51 35.14 -32.47
C GLN A 96 -10.10 33.83 -31.96
N LEU A 97 -11.26 33.42 -32.48
CA LEU A 97 -11.90 32.15 -32.14
C LEU A 97 -11.00 30.94 -32.41
N SER A 98 -10.28 30.93 -33.53
CA SER A 98 -9.33 29.85 -33.84
C SER A 98 -8.18 29.78 -32.82
N THR A 99 -7.77 30.92 -32.28
CA THR A 99 -6.70 30.99 -31.26
C THR A 99 -7.24 30.48 -29.92
N GLU A 100 -8.40 30.98 -29.49
CA GLU A 100 -9.09 30.56 -28.26
C GLU A 100 -9.39 29.05 -28.27
N LEU A 101 -9.87 28.52 -29.39
CA LEU A 101 -10.13 27.09 -29.56
C LEU A 101 -8.84 26.26 -29.45
N GLY A 102 -7.72 26.77 -29.95
CA GLY A 102 -6.40 26.15 -29.79
C GLY A 102 -5.99 26.08 -28.32
N GLU A 103 -6.11 27.18 -27.58
CA GLU A 103 -5.82 27.24 -26.14
C GLU A 103 -6.74 26.34 -25.31
N GLU A 104 -8.03 26.29 -25.64
CA GLU A 104 -9.00 25.41 -24.97
C GLU A 104 -8.72 23.93 -25.23
N LYS A 105 -8.29 23.58 -26.44
CA LYS A 105 -7.85 22.22 -26.78
C LYS A 105 -6.63 21.79 -25.97
N GLU A 106 -5.65 22.68 -25.79
CA GLU A 106 -4.47 22.37 -24.97
C GLU A 106 -4.83 22.26 -23.47
N ARG A 107 -5.68 23.16 -22.95
CA ARG A 107 -6.23 23.04 -21.58
C ARG A 107 -6.95 21.72 -21.35
N THR A 108 -7.74 21.27 -22.33
CA THR A 108 -8.47 20.00 -22.26
C THR A 108 -7.51 18.80 -22.20
N LYS A 109 -6.44 18.80 -23.01
CA LYS A 109 -5.41 17.74 -22.94
C LYS A 109 -4.71 17.69 -21.59
N GLU A 110 -4.38 18.86 -21.04
CA GLU A 110 -3.75 18.95 -19.72
C GLU A 110 -4.69 18.39 -18.63
N GLN A 111 -5.96 18.80 -18.64
CA GLN A 111 -6.97 18.27 -17.72
C GLN A 111 -7.12 16.74 -17.85
N GLN A 112 -7.11 16.22 -19.08
CA GLN A 112 -7.21 14.78 -19.32
C GLN A 112 -6.00 14.02 -18.75
N SER A 113 -4.79 14.54 -18.94
CA SER A 113 -3.58 13.96 -18.35
C SER A 113 -3.60 13.96 -16.82
N ILE A 114 -4.12 15.03 -16.20
CA ILE A 114 -4.29 15.09 -14.74
C ILE A 114 -5.28 14.04 -14.25
N ILE A 115 -6.40 13.86 -14.96
CA ILE A 115 -7.41 12.86 -14.63
C ILE A 115 -6.83 11.44 -14.71
N GLU A 116 -6.08 11.13 -15.76
CA GLU A 116 -5.41 9.82 -15.91
C GLU A 116 -4.45 9.55 -14.75
N ALA A 117 -3.63 10.53 -14.37
CA ALA A 117 -2.73 10.41 -13.21
C ALA A 117 -3.50 10.21 -11.88
N GLN A 118 -4.67 10.83 -11.73
CA GLN A 118 -5.54 10.64 -10.56
C GLN A 118 -6.15 9.23 -10.53
N ILE A 119 -6.57 8.68 -11.68
CA ILE A 119 -7.09 7.31 -11.79
C ILE A 119 -6.03 6.30 -11.34
N ASP A 120 -4.79 6.43 -11.81
CA ASP A 120 -3.68 5.56 -11.40
C ASP A 120 -3.44 5.64 -9.89
N THR A 121 -3.46 6.86 -9.34
CA THR A 121 -3.30 7.10 -7.90
C THR A 121 -4.42 6.43 -7.10
N ILE A 122 -5.66 6.48 -7.58
CA ILE A 122 -6.81 5.83 -6.94
C ILE A 122 -6.65 4.32 -6.96
N ALA A 123 -6.28 3.72 -8.08
CA ALA A 123 -6.06 2.28 -8.20
C ALA A 123 -4.99 1.76 -7.21
N VAL A 124 -3.90 2.51 -7.04
CA VAL A 124 -2.87 2.19 -6.03
C VAL A 124 -3.44 2.25 -4.61
N LYS A 125 -4.23 3.28 -4.29
CA LYS A 125 -4.86 3.41 -2.97
C LYS A 125 -5.85 2.27 -2.69
N GLU A 126 -6.64 1.85 -3.66
CA GLU A 126 -7.57 0.72 -3.53
C GLU A 126 -6.84 -0.59 -3.24
N SER A 127 -5.72 -0.84 -3.92
CA SER A 127 -4.86 -2.01 -3.66
C SER A 127 -4.30 -2.00 -2.23
N ILE A 128 -3.85 -0.85 -1.74
CA ILE A 128 -3.37 -0.69 -0.35
C ILE A 128 -4.50 -0.97 0.65
N ILE A 129 -5.71 -0.45 0.40
CA ILE A 129 -6.88 -0.67 1.25
C ILE A 129 -7.24 -2.17 1.31
N ALA A 130 -7.18 -2.88 0.19
CA ALA A 130 -7.43 -4.32 0.14
C ALA A 130 -6.39 -5.11 0.97
N ALA A 131 -5.11 -4.76 0.85
CA ALA A 131 -4.03 -5.37 1.62
C ALA A 131 -4.20 -5.14 3.14
N LEU A 132 -4.54 -3.91 3.55
CA LEU A 132 -4.79 -3.57 4.95
C LEU A 132 -6.01 -4.30 5.51
N THR A 133 -7.10 -4.40 4.75
CA THR A 133 -8.29 -5.16 5.14
C THR A 133 -7.96 -6.61 5.44
N THR A 134 -7.17 -7.25 4.56
CA THR A 134 -6.73 -8.64 4.74
C THR A 134 -5.87 -8.80 6.02
N GLN A 135 -4.98 -7.85 6.31
CA GLN A 135 -4.18 -7.88 7.54
C GLN A 135 -5.06 -7.72 8.79
N ILE A 136 -6.05 -6.83 8.76
CA ILE A 136 -7.00 -6.63 9.87
C ILE A 136 -7.76 -7.93 10.17
N GLU A 137 -8.22 -8.65 9.14
CA GLU A 137 -8.90 -9.93 9.32
C GLU A 137 -7.99 -10.99 9.95
N LYS A 138 -6.73 -11.07 9.51
CA LYS A 138 -5.73 -11.95 10.11
C LYS A 138 -5.51 -11.63 11.59
N MET A 139 -5.32 -10.35 11.94
CA MET A 139 -5.15 -9.92 13.33
C MET A 139 -6.39 -10.23 14.18
N ARG A 140 -7.61 -10.03 13.66
CA ARG A 140 -8.85 -10.39 14.36
C ARG A 140 -8.93 -11.88 14.67
N SER A 141 -8.51 -12.73 13.73
CA SER A 141 -8.42 -14.18 13.93
C SER A 141 -7.42 -14.55 15.02
N GLU A 142 -6.23 -13.92 15.01
CA GLU A 142 -5.21 -14.10 16.04
C GLU A 142 -5.68 -13.65 17.42
N ILE A 143 -6.34 -12.49 17.52
CA ILE A 143 -6.95 -12.01 18.77
C ILE A 143 -7.97 -13.01 19.30
N LYS A 144 -8.81 -13.60 18.43
CA LYS A 144 -9.77 -14.63 18.84
C LYS A 144 -9.07 -15.86 19.42
N LYS A 145 -7.97 -16.31 18.80
CA LYS A 145 -7.15 -17.41 19.31
C LYS A 145 -6.53 -17.07 20.67
N LEU A 146 -5.91 -15.90 20.80
CA LEU A 146 -5.31 -15.43 22.05
C LEU A 146 -6.33 -15.31 23.17
N LYS A 147 -7.55 -14.84 22.87
CA LYS A 147 -8.63 -14.78 23.86
C LYS A 147 -9.01 -16.17 24.38
N SER A 148 -9.09 -17.16 23.49
CA SER A 148 -9.34 -18.56 23.88
C SER A 148 -8.22 -19.12 24.76
N VAL A 149 -6.96 -18.85 24.42
CA VAL A 149 -5.80 -19.27 25.21
C VAL A 149 -5.82 -18.62 26.60
N ASN A 150 -6.14 -17.32 26.67
CA ASN A 150 -6.21 -16.60 27.93
C ASN A 150 -7.30 -17.15 28.87
N GLU A 151 -8.47 -17.50 28.33
CA GLU A 151 -9.52 -18.15 29.15
C GLU A 151 -9.08 -19.53 29.66
N LYS A 152 -8.30 -20.29 28.87
CA LYS A 152 -7.70 -21.55 29.33
C LYS A 152 -6.72 -21.30 30.48
N ILE A 153 -5.80 -20.34 30.33
CA ILE A 153 -4.84 -19.97 31.38
C ILE A 153 -5.55 -19.55 32.66
N LYS A 154 -6.61 -18.72 32.58
CA LYS A 154 -7.41 -18.34 33.75
C LYS A 154 -8.04 -19.56 34.45
N SER A 155 -8.52 -20.53 33.68
CA SER A 155 -9.10 -21.75 34.26
C SER A 155 -8.05 -22.61 34.97
N GLU A 156 -6.86 -22.73 34.38
CA GLU A 156 -5.72 -23.44 34.98
C GLU A 156 -5.24 -22.72 36.25
N GLN A 157 -5.16 -21.38 36.23
CA GLN A 157 -4.82 -20.57 37.40
C GLN A 157 -5.80 -20.77 38.56
N LYS A 158 -7.12 -20.81 38.29
CA LYS A 158 -8.13 -21.14 39.32
C LYS A 158 -7.92 -22.54 39.89
N SER A 159 -7.63 -23.51 39.05
CA SER A 159 -7.34 -24.87 39.50
C SER A 159 -6.09 -24.92 40.39
N LEU A 160 -5.02 -24.21 40.03
CA LEU A 160 -3.81 -24.12 40.83
C LEU A 160 -4.05 -23.41 42.17
N GLN A 161 -4.87 -22.36 42.19
CA GLN A 161 -5.23 -21.68 43.44
C GLN A 161 -5.99 -22.62 44.39
N SER A 162 -6.93 -23.43 43.87
CA SER A 162 -7.63 -24.42 44.69
C SER A 162 -6.66 -25.44 45.30
N VAL A 163 -5.73 -25.95 44.50
CA VAL A 163 -4.69 -26.88 44.99
C VAL A 163 -3.81 -26.22 46.05
N LEU A 164 -3.48 -24.94 45.89
CA LEU A 164 -2.72 -24.18 46.89
C LEU A 164 -3.50 -24.03 48.20
N ASP A 165 -4.79 -23.70 48.13
CA ASP A 165 -5.64 -23.55 49.32
C ASP A 165 -5.80 -24.89 50.07
N ASP A 166 -5.95 -26.00 49.34
CA ASP A 166 -5.94 -27.35 49.88
C ASP A 166 -4.62 -27.66 50.59
N ASN A 167 -3.49 -27.33 49.96
CA ASN A 167 -2.16 -27.48 50.57
C ASN A 167 -2.00 -26.63 51.84
N ILE A 168 -2.47 -25.38 51.86
CA ILE A 168 -2.44 -24.52 53.05
C ILE A 168 -3.28 -25.13 54.18
N SER A 169 -4.46 -25.67 53.85
CA SER A 169 -5.33 -26.36 54.81
C SER A 169 -4.64 -27.59 55.40
N LEU A 170 -3.98 -28.39 54.57
CA LEU A 170 -3.18 -29.55 54.99
C LEU A 170 -2.02 -29.14 55.89
N VAL A 171 -1.25 -28.10 55.52
CA VAL A 171 -0.16 -27.57 56.36
C VAL A 171 -0.68 -27.07 57.71
N ARG A 172 -1.85 -26.43 57.75
CA ARG A 172 -2.46 -25.99 59.01
C ARG A 172 -2.87 -27.18 59.90
N ARG A 173 -3.41 -28.24 59.29
CA ARG A 173 -3.70 -29.51 60.00
C ARG A 173 -2.43 -30.17 60.52
N LEU A 174 -1.36 -30.22 59.71
CA LEU A 174 -0.05 -30.72 60.09
C LEU A 174 0.55 -29.94 61.25
N ARG A 175 0.51 -28.60 61.23
CA ARG A 175 0.95 -27.77 62.36
C ARG A 175 0.17 -28.10 63.64
N SER A 176 -1.14 -28.30 63.56
CA SER A 176 -1.95 -28.71 64.73
C SER A 176 -1.57 -30.09 65.24
N LEU A 177 -1.26 -31.04 64.36
CA LEU A 177 -0.80 -32.37 64.75
C LEU A 177 0.60 -32.30 65.39
N ILE A 178 1.52 -31.50 64.85
CA ILE A 178 2.84 -31.27 65.43
C ILE A 178 2.73 -30.61 66.80
N SER A 179 1.87 -29.59 66.98
CA SER A 179 1.69 -28.98 68.31
C SER A 179 1.06 -29.94 69.33
N ARG A 180 0.16 -30.84 68.90
CA ARG A 180 -0.30 -31.96 69.76
C ARG A 180 0.84 -32.94 70.04
N ASN A 181 1.73 -33.15 69.08
CA ASN A 181 2.92 -33.98 69.24
C ASN A 181 3.91 -33.35 70.21
N ASP A 182 4.05 -32.04 70.27
CA ASP A 182 4.87 -31.35 71.28
C ASP A 182 4.28 -31.50 72.70
N GLU A 183 2.94 -31.56 72.83
CA GLU A 183 2.25 -31.92 74.08
C GLU A 183 2.37 -33.42 74.45
N LEU A 184 2.44 -34.31 73.44
CA LEU A 184 2.61 -35.76 73.60
C LEU A 184 4.08 -36.18 73.73
N ALA A 185 5.04 -35.41 73.25
CA ALA A 185 6.48 -35.68 73.38
C ALA A 185 6.97 -35.57 74.84
N ALA A 186 6.18 -34.92 75.71
CA ALA A 186 6.41 -34.94 77.14
C ALA A 186 6.19 -36.33 77.77
N ASN A 187 5.44 -37.23 77.11
CA ASN A 187 5.25 -38.62 77.53
C ASN A 187 4.81 -39.49 76.34
N SER A 188 5.62 -40.50 75.93
CA SER A 188 5.21 -41.81 75.35
C SER A 188 5.95 -42.24 74.03
N PRO A 189 5.70 -43.43 73.43
CA PRO A 189 6.62 -44.58 73.34
C PRO A 189 6.90 -45.01 71.87
N ALA A 190 7.50 -46.18 71.64
CA ALA A 190 7.98 -46.67 70.33
C ALA A 190 6.97 -46.62 69.16
N ASP A 191 5.66 -46.72 69.43
CA ASP A 191 4.61 -46.68 68.40
C ASP A 191 4.46 -45.28 67.75
N MET A 192 4.74 -44.20 68.48
CA MET A 192 4.67 -42.82 67.95
C MET A 192 5.86 -42.49 67.05
N LYS A 193 7.01 -43.15 67.27
CA LYS A 193 8.19 -43.02 66.40
C LYS A 193 7.93 -43.63 65.02
N ALA A 194 7.27 -44.79 64.98
CA ALA A 194 6.88 -45.43 63.72
C ALA A 194 5.86 -44.58 62.94
N ASP A 195 4.87 -44.00 63.62
CA ASP A 195 3.88 -43.11 62.98
C ASP A 195 4.50 -41.81 62.45
N LEU A 196 5.51 -41.27 63.14
CA LEU A 196 6.26 -40.10 62.69
C LEU A 196 7.11 -40.43 61.45
N GLU A 197 7.83 -41.55 61.46
CA GLU A 197 8.61 -42.02 60.31
C GLU A 197 7.70 -42.27 59.09
N ASN A 198 6.53 -42.89 59.28
CA ASN A 198 5.55 -43.10 58.22
C ASN A 198 5.00 -41.77 57.66
N THR A 199 4.72 -40.79 58.52
CA THR A 199 4.26 -39.46 58.08
C THR A 199 5.33 -38.71 57.29
N GLU A 200 6.60 -38.84 57.68
CA GLU A 200 7.73 -38.30 56.93
C GLU A 200 7.88 -38.98 55.55
N CYS A 201 7.64 -40.29 55.47
CA CYS A 201 7.59 -41.02 54.20
C CYS A 201 6.50 -40.48 53.27
N ASP A 202 5.27 -40.36 53.77
CA ASP A 202 4.12 -39.89 53.00
C ASP A 202 4.34 -38.45 52.49
N LEU A 203 4.89 -37.58 53.33
CA LEU A 203 5.22 -36.21 52.95
C LEU A 203 6.31 -36.16 51.87
N ALA A 204 7.37 -36.95 52.03
CA ALA A 204 8.44 -37.02 51.04
C ALA A 204 7.94 -37.56 49.70
N GLU A 205 7.04 -38.54 49.73
CA GLU A 205 6.40 -39.09 48.53
C GLU A 205 5.49 -38.07 47.84
N LEU A 206 4.71 -37.29 48.59
CA LEU A 206 3.87 -36.22 48.03
C LEU A 206 4.70 -35.11 47.38
N LEU A 207 5.75 -34.65 48.04
CA LEU A 207 6.64 -33.60 47.52
C LEU A 207 7.37 -34.07 46.25
N LYS A 208 7.89 -35.30 46.27
CA LYS A 208 8.45 -35.95 45.07
C LYS A 208 7.40 -36.02 43.95
N SER A 209 6.20 -36.53 44.23
CA SER A 209 5.15 -36.72 43.22
C SER A 209 4.70 -35.40 42.61
N ASN A 210 4.63 -34.33 43.40
CA ASN A 210 4.33 -32.99 42.91
C ASN A 210 5.43 -32.44 41.99
N TYR A 211 6.70 -32.67 42.36
CA TYR A 211 7.86 -32.30 41.54
C TYR A 211 7.84 -33.04 40.19
N LEU A 212 7.67 -34.37 40.22
CA LEU A 212 7.59 -35.21 39.02
C LEU A 212 6.42 -34.83 38.11
N LEU A 213 5.23 -34.58 38.69
CA LEU A 213 4.04 -34.20 37.92
C LEU A 213 4.25 -32.90 37.14
N THR A 214 4.96 -31.93 37.72
CA THR A 214 5.27 -30.66 37.06
C THR A 214 6.22 -30.88 35.87
N ILE A 215 7.19 -31.78 36.01
CA ILE A 215 8.10 -32.19 34.94
C ILE A 215 7.34 -32.92 33.84
N ASP A 216 6.44 -33.84 34.18
CA ASP A 216 5.65 -34.57 33.20
C ASP A 216 4.70 -33.65 32.43
N ARG A 217 4.13 -32.64 33.11
CA ARG A 217 3.34 -31.58 32.43
C ARG A 217 4.19 -30.76 31.47
N LEU A 218 5.42 -30.40 31.87
CA LEU A 218 6.36 -29.71 30.99
C LEU A 218 6.75 -30.58 29.78
N LYS A 219 7.00 -31.88 29.99
CA LYS A 219 7.28 -32.86 28.92
C LYS A 219 6.09 -33.00 27.96
N ALA A 220 4.87 -32.94 28.47
CA ALA A 220 3.63 -33.06 27.70
C ALA A 220 3.34 -31.79 26.86
N ASP A 221 3.66 -30.60 27.37
CA ASP A 221 3.50 -29.35 26.62
C ASP A 221 4.67 -29.10 25.66
N ARG A 222 4.56 -29.70 24.48
CA ARG A 222 5.55 -29.58 23.39
C ARG A 222 5.83 -28.14 22.98
N THR A 223 4.83 -27.26 23.00
CA THR A 223 5.01 -25.87 22.52
C THR A 223 5.89 -25.10 23.48
N THR A 224 5.61 -25.25 24.78
CA THR A 224 6.42 -24.63 25.84
C THR A 224 7.82 -25.22 25.87
N LEU A 225 7.95 -26.56 25.79
CA LEU A 225 9.23 -27.24 25.75
C LEU A 225 10.11 -26.78 24.57
N ASP A 226 9.54 -26.71 23.35
CA ASP A 226 10.27 -26.28 22.15
C ASP A 226 10.78 -24.82 22.27
N SER A 227 9.96 -23.95 22.86
CA SER A 227 10.33 -22.55 23.13
C SER A 227 11.47 -22.45 24.16
N LEU A 228 11.40 -23.24 25.23
CA LEU A 228 12.42 -23.25 26.29
C LEU A 228 13.74 -23.83 25.79
N GLN A 229 13.71 -24.90 25.01
CA GLN A 229 14.89 -25.45 24.34
C GLN A 229 15.50 -24.44 23.36
N LYS A 230 14.67 -23.72 22.60
CA LYS A 230 15.15 -22.67 21.69
C LYS A 230 15.87 -21.56 22.46
N TYR A 231 15.29 -21.10 23.56
CA TYR A 231 15.92 -20.11 24.43
C TYR A 231 17.29 -20.60 24.93
N TYR A 232 17.37 -21.82 25.45
CA TYR A 232 18.63 -22.40 25.94
C TYR A 232 19.67 -22.52 24.82
N ARG A 233 19.26 -22.90 23.60
CA ARG A 233 20.18 -22.96 22.44
C ARG A 233 20.79 -21.61 22.09
N GLU A 234 19.98 -20.55 22.11
CA GLU A 234 20.39 -19.18 21.75
C GLU A 234 21.23 -18.51 22.83
N LYS A 235 20.88 -18.72 24.10
CA LYS A 235 21.51 -18.02 25.23
C LYS A 235 22.54 -18.85 26.00
N LYS A 236 22.55 -20.17 25.80
CA LYS A 236 23.35 -21.14 26.58
C LYS A 236 23.12 -21.06 28.09
N THR A 237 21.96 -20.58 28.48
CA THR A 237 21.52 -20.44 29.88
C THR A 237 20.06 -20.84 30.01
N TYR A 238 19.68 -21.31 31.19
CA TYR A 238 18.29 -21.62 31.52
C TYR A 238 17.49 -20.32 31.69
N PRO A 239 16.21 -20.28 31.30
CA PRO A 239 15.30 -19.23 31.75
C PRO A 239 15.24 -19.20 33.28
N SER A 240 15.15 -18.02 33.88
CA SER A 240 15.22 -17.84 35.34
C SER A 240 14.22 -18.70 36.13
N GLN A 241 13.03 -18.95 35.57
CA GLN A 241 12.02 -19.82 36.19
C GLN A 241 12.43 -21.29 36.20
N ILE A 242 13.09 -21.77 35.13
CA ILE A 242 13.59 -23.15 35.02
C ILE A 242 14.83 -23.32 35.90
N GLU A 243 15.72 -22.34 35.89
CA GLU A 243 16.90 -22.33 36.75
C GLU A 243 16.50 -22.41 38.23
N LYS A 244 15.56 -21.56 38.65
CA LYS A 244 15.01 -21.60 40.02
C LYS A 244 14.38 -22.96 40.34
N TYR A 245 13.60 -23.53 39.42
CA TYR A 245 12.96 -24.83 39.63
C TYR A 245 13.96 -25.99 39.77
N ILE A 246 15.07 -25.94 39.03
CA ILE A 246 16.19 -26.88 39.17
C ILE A 246 16.85 -26.69 40.55
N THR A 247 17.18 -25.46 40.93
CA THR A 247 17.81 -25.16 42.23
C THR A 247 16.94 -25.58 43.41
N ASP A 248 15.65 -25.25 43.39
CA ASP A 248 14.69 -25.64 44.44
C ASP A 248 14.57 -27.17 44.54
N GLY A 249 14.63 -27.88 43.40
CA GLY A 249 14.66 -29.34 43.35
C GLY A 249 15.94 -29.95 43.91
N GLU A 250 17.11 -29.39 43.59
CA GLU A 250 18.40 -29.82 44.14
C GLU A 250 18.44 -29.62 45.66
N GLU A 251 17.92 -28.49 46.16
CA GLU A 251 17.79 -28.24 47.58
C GLU A 251 16.87 -29.26 48.26
N LEU A 252 15.71 -29.56 47.66
CA LEU A 252 14.78 -30.56 48.17
C LEU A 252 15.42 -31.96 48.21
N ALA A 253 16.11 -32.36 47.15
CA ALA A 253 16.81 -33.63 47.09
C ALA A 253 17.92 -33.73 48.15
N ASN A 254 18.68 -32.66 48.38
CA ASN A 254 19.72 -32.60 49.41
C ASN A 254 19.14 -32.68 50.83
N ARG A 255 17.99 -32.05 51.07
CA ARG A 255 17.26 -32.18 52.34
C ARG A 255 16.77 -33.60 52.56
N PHE A 256 16.31 -34.28 51.51
CA PHE A 256 15.87 -35.68 51.58
C PHE A 256 17.03 -36.64 51.80
N SER A 257 18.17 -36.44 51.13
CA SER A 257 19.34 -37.31 51.29
C SER A 257 19.99 -37.22 52.68
N ALA A 258 19.86 -36.08 53.34
CA ALA A 258 20.32 -35.84 54.70
C ALA A 258 19.35 -36.33 55.81
N SER A 259 18.18 -36.88 55.44
CA SER A 259 17.22 -37.40 56.42
C SER A 259 17.71 -38.71 57.04
N ASN A 260 17.41 -38.90 58.34
CA ASN A 260 17.66 -40.16 59.06
C ASN A 260 16.60 -41.24 58.76
N VAL A 261 15.56 -40.90 57.99
CA VAL A 261 14.47 -41.82 57.62
C VAL A 261 14.69 -42.37 56.22
N GLU A 262 14.83 -43.69 56.13
CA GLU A 262 15.25 -44.40 54.92
C GLU A 262 14.33 -44.18 53.70
N CYS A 263 13.01 -44.13 53.90
CA CYS A 263 12.04 -43.88 52.82
C CYS A 263 12.18 -42.47 52.23
N VAL A 264 12.46 -41.46 53.07
CA VAL A 264 12.67 -40.07 52.65
C VAL A 264 13.93 -39.98 51.81
N ARG A 265 15.00 -40.65 52.26
CA ARG A 265 16.30 -40.70 51.56
C ARG A 265 16.17 -41.28 50.15
N ARG A 266 15.37 -42.34 49.96
CA ARG A 266 15.13 -42.94 48.63
C ARG A 266 14.41 -42.02 47.64
N ASN A 267 13.59 -41.08 48.13
CA ASN A 267 12.90 -40.13 47.25
C ASN A 267 13.85 -39.07 46.66
N SER A 268 15.00 -38.81 47.29
CA SER A 268 16.04 -37.90 46.79
C SER A 268 16.54 -38.30 45.40
N GLU A 269 16.82 -39.59 45.20
CA GLU A 269 17.35 -40.12 43.93
C GLU A 269 16.39 -39.87 42.76
N GLN A 270 15.09 -40.05 42.98
CA GLN A 270 14.09 -39.83 41.93
C GLN A 270 13.97 -38.35 41.55
N ILE A 271 14.13 -37.44 42.51
CA ILE A 271 14.13 -35.99 42.24
C ILE A 271 15.39 -35.61 41.45
N LEU A 272 16.56 -36.13 41.82
CA LEU A 272 17.81 -35.89 41.08
C LEU A 272 17.77 -36.43 39.66
N LEU A 273 17.20 -37.63 39.45
CA LEU A 273 16.96 -38.18 38.12
C LEU A 273 16.05 -37.27 37.29
N ALA A 274 14.98 -36.75 37.89
CA ALA A 274 14.06 -35.86 37.20
C ALA A 274 14.69 -34.49 36.85
N ILE A 275 15.60 -33.98 37.68
CA ILE A 275 16.41 -32.79 37.40
C ILE A 275 17.36 -33.07 36.23
N SER A 276 18.02 -34.24 36.23
CA SER A 276 18.88 -34.67 35.13
C SER A 276 18.10 -34.77 33.82
N ASP A 277 16.88 -35.31 33.87
CA ASP A 277 15.94 -35.35 32.75
C ASP A 277 15.62 -33.95 32.21
N ILE A 278 15.32 -32.96 33.08
CA ILE A 278 15.06 -31.59 32.64
C ILE A 278 16.29 -31.02 31.92
N ARG A 279 17.48 -31.18 32.50
CA ARG A 279 18.74 -30.69 31.88
C ARG A 279 18.94 -31.33 30.52
N SER A 280 18.82 -32.65 30.44
CA SER A 280 18.95 -33.41 29.19
C SER A 280 17.91 -32.99 28.14
N LEU A 281 16.66 -32.78 28.54
CA LEU A 281 15.59 -32.32 27.64
C LEU A 281 15.87 -30.93 27.08
N MET A 282 16.41 -30.03 27.90
CA MET A 282 16.70 -28.65 27.50
C MET A 282 17.96 -28.56 26.64
N GLU A 283 18.94 -29.40 26.95
CA GLU A 283 20.23 -29.52 26.25
C GLU A 283 20.17 -30.41 25.01
N ALA A 284 19.06 -31.15 24.82
CA ALA A 284 18.84 -32.00 23.66
C ALA A 284 19.07 -31.21 22.36
N GLN A 285 20.09 -31.62 21.61
CA GLN A 285 20.34 -31.08 20.28
C GLN A 285 19.18 -31.45 19.35
N GLU A 286 18.82 -30.56 18.42
CA GLU A 286 17.93 -30.96 17.35
C GLU A 286 18.51 -32.20 16.66
N CYS A 287 17.65 -33.20 16.47
CA CYS A 287 17.86 -34.20 15.45
C CYS A 287 18.01 -33.44 14.12
N GLY A 288 19.24 -33.39 13.60
CA GLY A 288 19.59 -32.58 12.43
C GLY A 288 18.76 -32.96 11.19
N PHE A 289 18.98 -32.24 10.09
CA PHE A 289 18.29 -32.42 8.81
C PHE A 289 18.06 -33.90 8.41
N PHE A 290 19.07 -34.76 8.61
CA PHE A 290 19.01 -36.19 8.31
C PHE A 290 18.05 -37.01 9.19
N CYS A 291 17.77 -36.59 10.41
CA CYS A 291 16.83 -37.26 11.30
C CYS A 291 15.38 -36.86 11.03
N LYS A 292 15.12 -35.58 10.69
CA LYS A 292 13.82 -35.14 10.15
C LYS A 292 13.49 -35.87 8.84
N ILE A 293 14.49 -36.07 8.00
CA ILE A 293 14.40 -36.91 6.79
C ILE A 293 14.11 -38.36 7.15
N GLY A 294 14.91 -38.98 8.03
CA GLY A 294 14.71 -40.37 8.44
C GLY A 294 13.30 -40.64 9.00
N LYS A 295 12.77 -39.73 9.81
CA LYS A 295 11.42 -39.82 10.37
C LYS A 295 10.32 -39.64 9.31
N PHE A 296 10.52 -38.73 8.34
CA PHE A 296 9.62 -38.58 7.20
C PHE A 296 9.58 -39.83 6.31
N PHE A 297 10.74 -40.46 6.07
CA PHE A 297 10.84 -41.71 5.30
C PHE A 297 10.24 -42.91 6.06
N SER A 298 10.36 -42.96 7.39
CA SER A 298 9.77 -44.05 8.19
C SER A 298 8.25 -43.94 8.36
N GLU A 299 7.71 -42.72 8.50
CA GLU A 299 6.27 -42.49 8.67
C GLU A 299 5.50 -42.49 7.34
N ASN A 300 6.15 -42.14 6.22
CA ASN A 300 5.56 -42.16 4.88
C ASN A 300 6.27 -43.17 3.96
N THR A 301 6.16 -44.46 4.29
CA THR A 301 6.74 -45.57 3.51
C THR A 301 6.30 -45.56 2.04
N LEU A 302 5.07 -45.15 1.75
CA LEU A 302 4.54 -45.10 0.38
C LEU A 302 5.18 -43.97 -0.46
N VAL A 303 5.36 -42.79 0.13
CA VAL A 303 6.05 -41.65 -0.51
C VAL A 303 7.54 -41.99 -0.70
N SER A 304 8.13 -42.71 0.25
CA SER A 304 9.51 -43.17 0.19
C SER A 304 9.78 -44.10 -0.99
N ILE A 305 8.87 -45.05 -1.23
CA ILE A 305 8.94 -45.97 -2.39
C ILE A 305 8.82 -45.19 -3.71
N ILE A 306 7.94 -44.19 -3.78
CA ILE A 306 7.77 -43.34 -4.97
C ILE A 306 9.03 -42.54 -5.27
N ILE A 307 9.66 -41.93 -4.26
CA ILE A 307 10.91 -41.19 -4.43
C ILE A 307 12.03 -42.14 -4.89
N LEU A 308 12.12 -43.35 -4.32
CA LEU A 308 13.12 -44.34 -4.70
C LEU A 308 12.94 -44.81 -6.15
N LEU A 309 11.71 -45.03 -6.59
CA LEU A 309 11.38 -45.36 -7.98
C LEU A 309 11.70 -44.20 -8.94
N ALA A 310 11.44 -42.95 -8.54
CA ALA A 310 11.78 -41.78 -9.34
C ALA A 310 13.30 -41.60 -9.49
N VAL A 311 14.07 -41.85 -8.43
CA VAL A 311 15.54 -41.80 -8.46
C VAL A 311 16.10 -42.94 -9.33
N LEU A 312 15.58 -44.17 -9.19
CA LEU A 312 15.96 -45.29 -10.05
C LEU A 312 15.64 -45.01 -11.52
N PHE A 313 14.47 -44.43 -11.80
CA PHE A 313 14.08 -44.04 -13.14
C PHE A 313 14.99 -42.95 -13.73
N LEU A 314 15.40 -41.97 -12.92
CA LEU A 314 16.37 -40.95 -13.30
C LEU A 314 17.76 -41.54 -13.58
N ILE A 315 18.21 -42.50 -12.77
CA ILE A 315 19.48 -43.21 -12.99
C ILE A 315 19.41 -44.02 -14.29
N ILE A 316 18.31 -44.74 -14.53
CA ILE A 316 18.09 -45.48 -15.79
C ILE A 316 18.08 -44.51 -16.97
N LEU A 317 17.39 -43.37 -16.87
CA LEU A 317 17.38 -42.33 -17.90
C LEU A 317 18.79 -41.76 -18.16
N LEU A 318 19.59 -41.55 -17.12
CA LEU A 318 20.97 -41.07 -17.26
C LEU A 318 21.88 -42.12 -17.90
N ILE A 319 21.70 -43.41 -17.58
CA ILE A 319 22.43 -44.52 -18.20
C ILE A 319 22.01 -44.70 -19.68
N VAL A 320 20.72 -44.61 -19.98
CA VAL A 320 20.22 -44.68 -21.37
C VAL A 320 20.71 -43.48 -22.19
N ARG A 321 20.79 -42.30 -21.58
CA ARG A 321 21.30 -41.08 -22.23
C ARG A 321 22.81 -41.11 -22.43
N SER A 322 23.57 -41.76 -21.56
CA SER A 322 25.02 -41.97 -21.75
C SER A 322 25.32 -43.08 -22.76
N GLY A 323 24.44 -44.09 -22.89
CA GLY A 323 24.55 -45.16 -23.88
C GLY A 323 24.31 -44.75 -25.34
N ARG A 324 23.59 -43.64 -25.60
CA ARG A 324 23.36 -43.11 -26.97
C ARG A 324 24.55 -42.34 -27.56
N LYS A 325 25.68 -42.24 -26.86
CA LYS A 325 26.89 -41.52 -27.32
C LYS A 325 28.04 -42.42 -27.81
N LYS A 326 27.75 -43.63 -28.27
CA LYS A 326 28.69 -44.44 -29.06
C LYS A 326 27.99 -45.03 -30.29
N VAL A 327 28.03 -44.26 -31.38
CA VAL A 327 28.18 -44.75 -32.75
C VAL A 327 29.51 -44.19 -33.24
#